data_AF-A0A2V7MBZ0-F1
#
_entry.id   AF-A0A2V7MBZ0-F1
#
_cell.length_a   1.000
_cell.length_b   1.000
_cell.length_c   1.000
_cell.angle_alpha   90.00
_cell.angle_beta   90.00
_cell.angle_gamma   90.00
#
_symmetry.space_group_name_H-M   'P 1'
#
loop_
_entity.id
_entity.type
_entity.pdbx_description
1 polymer ?
#
loop_
_entity_poly.entity_id
_entity_poly.type
_entity_poly.pdbx_seq_one_letter_code
_entity_poly.pdbx_strand_id
1 'polypeptide(L)'
;MPQSPQFELSEHDREFGEWFYQQIAKAFLFKRSEWVDSIAAQLQSDRAPDKRHEVIVIWLSDMTAFTAPGRYIYVTGRLMEYCPGEASLAFTIAHELAHHDLGHLRYFPRWFRGLAAHWITEIIFLVVHSVQHFFYSPERESAADRYALDLCIRAGWDPRDCLHLFDQLEDRLLDLGDIAGVYGPSESDDELLPNAPLMTKLRIWAWQRSRGYLPVRDRRRALEVYLDERDRGRASV
;
A
#
# COMPACT_ATOMS: atom_id res chain seq x y z
N MET A 1 -1.22 -16.67 19.18
CA MET A 1 -0.73 -16.21 17.85
C MET A 1 0.19 -15.01 18.08
N PRO A 2 1.27 -14.82 17.29
CA PRO A 2 2.16 -13.68 17.47
C PRO A 2 1.42 -12.36 17.16
N GLN A 3 1.72 -11.32 17.92
CA GLN A 3 1.17 -9.97 17.72
C GLN A 3 1.71 -9.35 16.43
N SER A 4 0.91 -8.49 15.80
CA SER A 4 1.36 -7.63 14.70
C SER A 4 2.65 -6.88 15.09
N PRO A 5 3.73 -6.92 14.30
CA PRO A 5 4.88 -6.05 14.53
C PRO A 5 4.40 -4.58 14.51
N GLN A 6 4.44 -3.93 15.66
CA GLN A 6 4.05 -2.52 15.79
C GLN A 6 5.31 -1.69 15.88
N PHE A 7 5.65 -1.02 14.78
CA PHE A 7 6.69 0.00 14.82
C PHE A 7 6.19 1.19 15.64
N GLU A 8 6.93 1.56 16.69
CA GLU A 8 6.53 2.65 17.56
C GLU A 8 6.81 4.01 16.90
N LEU A 9 5.76 4.81 16.72
CA LEU A 9 5.87 6.16 16.16
C LEU A 9 6.70 7.05 17.09
N SER A 10 7.75 7.67 16.55
CA SER A 10 8.50 8.67 17.31
C SER A 10 7.66 9.94 17.50
N GLU A 11 8.01 10.77 18.49
CA GLU A 11 7.33 12.06 18.73
C GLU A 11 7.30 12.92 17.47
N HIS A 12 8.41 12.98 16.73
CA HIS A 12 8.52 13.68 15.46
C HIS A 12 7.56 13.12 14.39
N ASP A 13 7.39 11.80 14.30
CA ASP A 13 6.45 11.19 13.33
C ASP A 13 5.00 11.56 13.67
N ARG A 14 4.69 11.62 14.97
CA ARG A 14 3.36 12.03 15.46
C ARG A 14 3.11 13.50 15.10
N GLU A 15 4.05 14.38 15.38
CA GLU A 15 3.90 15.80 15.02
C GLU A 15 3.83 16.03 13.51
N PHE A 16 4.61 15.25 12.73
CA PHE A 16 4.54 15.27 11.27
C PHE A 16 3.14 14.89 10.80
N GLY A 17 2.62 13.77 11.31
CA GLY A 17 1.30 13.27 10.96
C GLY A 17 0.18 14.26 11.27
N GLU A 18 0.20 14.88 12.44
CA GLU A 18 -0.78 15.92 12.81
C GLU A 18 -0.68 17.14 11.91
N TRP A 19 0.54 17.60 11.63
CA TRP A 19 0.74 18.73 10.72
C TRP A 19 0.27 18.42 9.30
N PHE A 20 0.58 17.23 8.78
CA PHE A 20 0.22 16.81 7.43
C PHE A 20 -1.30 16.63 7.31
N TYR A 21 -1.93 16.02 8.31
CA TYR A 21 -3.39 15.96 8.44
C TYR A 21 -4.03 17.34 8.35
N GLN A 22 -3.50 18.32 9.10
CA GLN A 22 -3.99 19.70 9.03
C GLN A 22 -3.81 20.33 7.65
N GLN A 23 -2.77 19.98 6.89
CA GLN A 23 -2.64 20.46 5.52
C GLN A 23 -3.70 19.82 4.63
N ILE A 24 -3.81 18.48 4.64
CA ILE A 24 -4.77 17.73 3.83
C ILE A 24 -6.21 18.19 4.11
N ALA A 25 -6.55 18.46 5.37
CA ALA A 25 -7.87 18.98 5.78
C ALA A 25 -8.19 20.40 5.26
N LYS A 26 -7.18 21.19 4.87
CA LYS A 26 -7.38 22.53 4.29
C LYS A 26 -7.67 22.50 2.79
N ALA A 27 -7.15 21.50 2.08
CA ALA A 27 -7.28 21.43 0.61
C ALA A 27 -8.36 20.46 0.15
N PHE A 28 -8.60 19.40 0.91
CA PHE A 28 -9.49 18.32 0.49
C PHE A 28 -10.67 18.20 1.43
N LEU A 29 -11.83 17.88 0.85
CA LEU A 29 -13.03 17.60 1.64
C LEU A 29 -12.90 16.23 2.30
N PHE A 30 -13.07 16.19 3.61
CA PHE A 30 -13.04 14.96 4.38
C PHE A 30 -14.44 14.40 4.50
N LYS A 31 -14.55 13.08 4.36
CA LYS A 31 -15.77 12.33 4.60
C LYS A 31 -15.48 11.29 5.68
N ARG A 32 -16.28 11.31 6.76
CA ARG A 32 -16.32 10.19 7.70
C ARG A 32 -17.24 9.12 7.11
N SER A 33 -16.85 7.86 7.23
CA SER A 33 -17.63 6.72 6.76
C SER A 33 -17.57 5.63 7.81
N GLU A 34 -18.70 5.41 8.50
CA GLU A 34 -18.82 4.35 9.52
C GLU A 34 -18.47 2.97 8.96
N TRP A 35 -18.77 2.76 7.68
CA TRP A 35 -18.39 1.58 6.94
C TRP A 35 -16.87 1.41 6.85
N VAL A 36 -16.14 2.43 6.39
CA VAL A 36 -14.66 2.38 6.33
C VAL A 36 -14.05 2.25 7.73
N ASP A 37 -14.61 2.97 8.71
CA ASP A 37 -14.21 2.88 10.11
C ASP A 37 -14.37 1.44 10.66
N SER A 38 -15.43 0.73 10.27
CA SER A 38 -15.69 -0.65 10.67
C SER A 38 -14.65 -1.63 10.10
N ILE A 39 -14.31 -1.50 8.82
CA ILE A 39 -13.26 -2.29 8.16
C ILE A 39 -11.92 -2.04 8.85
N ALA A 40 -11.57 -0.76 9.05
CA ALA A 40 -10.33 -0.37 9.70
C ALA A 40 -10.24 -0.89 11.15
N ALA A 41 -11.35 -0.91 11.88
CA ALA A 41 -11.42 -1.45 13.23
C ALA A 41 -11.24 -2.98 13.25
N GLN A 42 -11.82 -3.70 12.28
CA GLN A 42 -11.69 -5.14 12.14
C GLN A 42 -10.25 -5.56 11.84
N LEU A 43 -9.58 -4.86 10.92
CA LEU A 43 -8.16 -5.06 10.57
C LEU A 43 -7.20 -4.78 11.74
N GLN A 44 -7.62 -3.96 12.70
CA GLN A 44 -6.82 -3.55 13.85
C GLN A 44 -7.38 -4.07 15.18
N SER A 45 -8.15 -5.16 15.14
CA SER A 45 -8.83 -5.73 16.31
C SER A 45 -7.86 -6.18 17.42
N ASP A 46 -6.63 -6.51 17.06
CA ASP A 46 -5.53 -6.87 17.98
C ASP A 46 -4.80 -5.67 18.59
N ARG A 47 -5.16 -4.43 18.21
CA ARG A 47 -4.52 -3.20 18.69
C ARG A 47 -5.33 -2.52 19.79
N ALA A 48 -4.61 -1.97 20.77
CA ALA A 48 -5.18 -1.03 21.73
C ALA A 48 -5.74 0.20 21.00
N PRO A 49 -6.89 0.76 21.43
CA PRO A 49 -7.55 1.86 20.71
C PRO A 49 -6.68 3.07 20.42
N ASP A 50 -5.78 3.44 21.33
CA ASP A 50 -4.85 4.58 21.20
C ASP A 50 -3.67 4.31 20.24
N LYS A 51 -3.48 3.05 19.83
CA LYS A 51 -2.45 2.60 18.88
C LYS A 51 -3.04 2.29 17.50
N ARG A 52 -4.33 2.52 17.29
CA ARG A 52 -4.99 2.32 15.98
C ARG A 52 -4.72 3.51 15.07
N HIS A 53 -4.49 3.21 13.80
CA HIS A 53 -4.48 4.18 12.73
C HIS A 53 -5.91 4.58 12.36
N GLU A 54 -6.09 5.85 12.03
CA GLU A 54 -7.35 6.42 11.60
C GLU A 54 -7.39 6.49 10.07
N VAL A 55 -8.42 5.91 9.46
CA VAL A 55 -8.63 5.96 8.02
C VAL A 55 -9.50 7.17 7.69
N ILE A 56 -8.96 8.06 6.86
CA ILE A 56 -9.59 9.30 6.44
C ILE A 56 -9.97 9.17 4.96
N VAL A 57 -11.27 9.31 4.66
CA VAL A 57 -11.72 9.37 3.27
C VAL A 57 -11.61 10.81 2.78
N ILE A 58 -10.89 11.00 1.69
CA ILE A 58 -10.71 12.32 1.06
C ILE A 58 -11.37 12.36 -0.31
N TRP A 59 -11.98 13.50 -0.65
CA TRP A 59 -12.50 13.73 -1.99
C TRP A 59 -11.38 14.22 -2.92
N LEU A 60 -10.87 13.29 -3.73
CA LEU A 60 -9.85 13.53 -4.74
C LEU A 60 -10.19 12.63 -5.95
N SER A 61 -9.99 13.15 -7.16
CA SER A 61 -10.30 12.45 -8.42
C SER A 61 -9.38 11.26 -8.69
N ASP A 62 -8.23 11.20 -8.03
CA ASP A 62 -7.23 10.17 -8.23
C ASP A 62 -7.63 8.89 -7.50
N MET A 63 -7.45 7.74 -8.16
CA MET A 63 -7.61 6.43 -7.56
C MET A 63 -6.35 6.10 -6.75
N THR A 64 -6.32 6.43 -5.46
CA THR A 64 -5.12 6.23 -4.62
C THR A 64 -5.47 6.05 -3.14
N ALA A 65 -4.64 5.27 -2.46
CA ALA A 65 -4.53 5.27 -1.01
C ALA A 65 -3.07 5.53 -0.67
N PHE A 66 -2.83 6.18 0.47
CA PHE A 66 -1.46 6.52 0.87
C PHE A 66 -1.36 6.80 2.35
N THR A 67 -0.14 6.70 2.87
CA THR A 67 0.13 7.04 4.26
C THR A 67 1.50 7.65 4.51
N ALA A 68 1.54 8.68 5.35
CA ALA A 68 2.77 9.36 5.75
C ALA A 68 3.08 9.07 7.22
N PRO A 69 4.28 9.41 7.73
CA PRO A 69 4.56 9.26 9.16
C PRO A 69 3.45 9.85 10.03
N GLY A 70 3.00 9.10 11.03
CA GLY A 70 1.86 9.46 11.88
C GLY A 70 0.81 8.36 11.93
N ARG A 71 -0.41 8.73 12.36
CA ARG A 71 -1.49 7.75 12.58
C ARG A 71 -2.55 7.69 11.48
N TYR A 72 -2.44 8.52 10.43
CA TYR A 72 -3.50 8.67 9.44
C TYR A 72 -3.21 7.87 8.18
N ILE A 73 -4.22 7.16 7.68
CA ILE A 73 -4.24 6.52 6.38
C ILE A 73 -5.27 7.26 5.54
N TYR A 74 -4.91 7.64 4.32
CA TYR A 74 -5.80 8.38 3.44
C TYR A 74 -6.27 7.47 2.31
N VAL A 75 -7.58 7.44 2.10
CA VAL A 75 -8.21 6.69 1.02
C VAL A 75 -9.05 7.66 0.21
N THR A 76 -8.90 7.68 -1.12
CA THR A 76 -9.76 8.53 -1.95
C THR A 76 -11.13 7.89 -2.16
N GLY A 77 -12.17 8.72 -2.22
CA GLY A 77 -13.50 8.25 -2.61
C GLY A 77 -13.50 7.54 -3.97
N ARG A 78 -12.67 8.00 -4.91
CA ARG A 78 -12.51 7.37 -6.23
C ARG A 78 -11.98 5.94 -6.11
N LEU A 79 -10.98 5.68 -5.25
CA LEU A 79 -10.48 4.33 -5.05
C LEU A 79 -11.57 3.39 -4.52
N MET A 80 -12.38 3.86 -3.58
CA MET A 80 -13.48 3.07 -3.01
C MET A 80 -14.51 2.66 -4.06
N GLU A 81 -14.75 3.51 -5.07
CA GLU A 81 -15.65 3.18 -6.20
C GLU A 81 -15.08 2.08 -7.11
N TYR A 82 -13.76 1.96 -7.21
CA TYR A 82 -13.09 0.94 -8.02
C TYR A 82 -12.89 -0.38 -7.27
N CYS A 83 -12.82 -0.40 -5.94
CA CYS A 83 -12.62 -1.63 -5.18
C CYS A 83 -13.76 -2.64 -5.44
N PRO A 84 -13.47 -3.88 -5.88
CA PRO A 84 -14.47 -4.94 -6.03
C PRO A 84 -14.92 -5.46 -4.67
N GLY A 85 -15.87 -4.74 -4.07
CA GLY A 85 -16.41 -5.08 -2.76
C GLY A 85 -15.47 -4.75 -1.59
N GLU A 86 -15.92 -5.14 -0.40
CA GLU A 86 -15.30 -4.71 0.86
C GLU A 86 -13.94 -5.38 1.12
N ALA A 87 -13.76 -6.64 0.70
CA ALA A 87 -12.52 -7.38 0.91
C ALA A 87 -11.34 -6.74 0.17
N SER A 88 -11.56 -6.24 -1.04
CA SER A 88 -10.55 -5.51 -1.82
C SER A 88 -10.20 -4.17 -1.17
N LEU A 89 -11.19 -3.43 -0.65
CA LEU A 89 -10.93 -2.20 0.12
C LEU A 89 -10.19 -2.50 1.43
N ALA A 90 -10.56 -3.59 2.11
CA ALA A 90 -9.87 -4.05 3.32
C ALA A 90 -8.40 -4.37 3.01
N PHE A 91 -8.11 -5.02 1.89
CA PHE A 91 -6.74 -5.27 1.45
C PHE A 91 -5.96 -3.98 1.19
N THR A 92 -6.56 -2.99 0.52
CA THR A 92 -5.94 -1.67 0.34
C THR A 92 -5.60 -1.00 1.67
N ILE A 93 -6.54 -0.97 2.62
CA ILE A 93 -6.30 -0.37 3.95
C ILE A 93 -5.23 -1.16 4.70
N ALA A 94 -5.27 -2.50 4.61
CA ALA A 94 -4.27 -3.38 5.21
C ALA A 94 -2.88 -3.18 4.61
N HIS A 95 -2.77 -2.86 3.32
CA HIS A 95 -1.52 -2.52 2.65
C HIS A 95 -0.91 -1.24 3.22
N GLU A 96 -1.70 -0.19 3.40
CA GLU A 96 -1.22 1.03 4.05
C GLU A 96 -0.85 0.81 5.53
N LEU A 97 -1.61 -0.02 6.27
CA LEU A 97 -1.24 -0.46 7.61
C LEU A 97 0.09 -1.23 7.61
N ALA A 98 0.35 -2.05 6.60
CA ALA A 98 1.59 -2.80 6.47
C ALA A 98 2.81 -1.88 6.32
N HIS A 99 2.69 -0.76 5.62
CA HIS A 99 3.77 0.23 5.54
C HIS A 99 4.12 0.84 6.91
N HIS A 100 3.15 1.04 7.79
CA HIS A 100 3.39 1.44 9.19
C HIS A 100 4.07 0.33 9.98
N ASP A 101 3.47 -0.85 10.00
CA ASP A 101 3.91 -1.98 10.83
C ASP A 101 5.33 -2.46 10.50
N LEU A 102 5.66 -2.50 9.21
CA LEU A 102 7.00 -2.87 8.73
C LEU A 102 7.99 -1.70 8.85
N GLY A 103 7.52 -0.52 9.26
CA GLY A 103 8.31 0.69 9.43
C GLY A 103 8.91 1.20 8.12
N HIS A 104 8.21 1.04 6.99
CA HIS A 104 8.63 1.55 5.68
C HIS A 104 8.68 3.09 5.67
N LEU A 105 7.91 3.75 6.54
CA LEU A 105 7.86 5.21 6.64
C LEU A 105 9.05 5.83 7.40
N ARG A 106 9.89 5.04 8.07
CA ARG A 106 11.06 5.54 8.84
C ARG A 106 12.09 6.29 7.98
N TYR A 107 12.06 6.04 6.67
CA TYR A 107 12.97 6.66 5.70
C TYR A 107 12.50 8.05 5.27
N PHE A 108 11.31 8.48 5.72
CA PHE A 108 10.78 9.78 5.37
C PHE A 108 11.67 10.90 5.93
N PRO A 109 12.07 11.90 5.12
CA PRO A 109 13.03 12.91 5.56
C PRO A 109 12.45 13.81 6.66
N ARG A 110 13.05 13.78 7.86
CA ARG A 110 12.52 14.54 9.02
C ARG A 110 12.50 16.06 8.82
N TRP A 111 13.40 16.57 8.00
CA TRP A 111 13.49 17.99 7.65
C TRP A 111 12.39 18.45 6.68
N PHE A 112 11.69 17.51 6.01
CA PHE A 112 10.71 17.82 4.97
C PHE A 112 9.63 18.77 5.46
N ARG A 113 9.08 18.55 6.67
CA ARG A 113 8.07 19.42 7.29
C ARG A 113 8.49 20.89 7.34
N GLY A 114 9.74 21.16 7.71
CA GLY A 114 10.24 22.52 7.84
C GLY A 114 10.26 23.27 6.51
N LEU A 115 10.62 22.58 5.41
CA LEU A 115 10.58 23.16 4.08
C LEU A 115 9.14 23.29 3.56
N ALA A 116 8.38 22.21 3.67
CA ALA A 116 7.03 22.10 3.13
C ALA A 116 6.02 23.06 3.80
N ALA A 117 6.30 23.54 5.02
CA ALA A 117 5.47 24.53 5.71
C ALA A 117 5.26 25.85 4.92
N HIS A 118 6.10 26.13 3.92
CA HIS A 118 6.01 27.33 3.08
C HIS A 118 5.28 27.08 1.75
N TRP A 119 4.85 25.85 1.48
CA TRP A 119 4.19 25.47 0.23
C TRP A 119 2.67 25.46 0.37
N ILE A 120 1.96 25.58 -0.75
CA ILE A 120 0.53 25.31 -0.80
C ILE A 120 0.28 23.80 -0.67
N THR A 121 -0.85 23.43 -0.08
CA THR A 121 -1.15 22.04 0.32
C THR A 121 -1.08 21.04 -0.84
N GLU A 122 -1.56 21.41 -2.02
CA GLU A 122 -1.61 20.54 -3.20
C GLU A 122 -0.20 20.12 -3.64
N ILE A 123 0.77 21.04 -3.52
CA ILE A 123 2.18 20.74 -3.78
C ILE A 123 2.74 19.81 -2.70
N ILE A 124 2.40 20.04 -1.43
CA ILE A 124 2.81 19.17 -0.33
C ILE A 124 2.29 17.75 -0.57
N PHE A 125 1.02 17.60 -0.94
CA PHE A 125 0.42 16.32 -1.28
C PHE A 125 1.17 15.63 -2.42
N LEU A 126 1.39 16.31 -3.54
CA LEU A 126 2.11 15.75 -4.69
C LEU A 126 3.51 15.25 -4.31
N VAL A 127 4.23 16.01 -3.48
CA VAL A 127 5.57 15.63 -3.06
C VAL A 127 5.55 14.49 -2.05
N VAL A 128 4.63 14.47 -1.08
CA VAL A 128 4.49 13.32 -0.16
C VAL A 128 4.18 12.05 -0.96
N HIS A 129 3.24 12.14 -1.90
CA HIS A 129 2.86 11.02 -2.78
C HIS A 129 4.05 10.52 -3.61
N SER A 130 4.84 11.45 -4.18
CA SER A 130 6.05 11.12 -4.93
C SER A 130 7.15 10.52 -4.05
N VAL A 131 7.32 11.04 -2.83
CA VAL A 131 8.33 10.57 -1.86
C VAL A 131 8.00 9.16 -1.39
N GLN A 132 6.73 8.86 -1.12
CA GLN A 132 6.29 7.51 -0.79
C GLN A 132 6.65 6.53 -1.91
N HIS A 133 6.30 6.87 -3.15
CA HIS A 133 6.60 6.05 -4.32
C HIS A 133 8.10 5.78 -4.48
N PHE A 134 8.96 6.76 -4.17
CA PHE A 134 10.42 6.59 -4.23
C PHE A 134 10.97 5.66 -3.13
N PHE A 135 10.35 5.64 -1.95
CA PHE A 135 10.79 4.79 -0.84
C PHE A 135 10.15 3.40 -0.86
N TYR A 136 9.17 3.17 -1.70
CA TYR A 136 8.67 1.83 -2.00
C TYR A 136 9.67 1.15 -2.93
N SER A 137 10.23 0.04 -2.44
CA SER A 137 11.05 -0.85 -3.25
C SER A 137 10.22 -2.09 -3.56
N PRO A 138 10.52 -2.82 -4.65
CA PRO A 138 9.76 -4.03 -4.99
C PRO A 138 9.65 -5.02 -3.83
N GLU A 139 10.69 -5.12 -2.99
CA GLU A 139 10.72 -5.96 -1.80
C GLU A 139 9.79 -5.45 -0.70
N ARG A 140 9.74 -4.13 -0.48
CA ARG A 140 8.86 -3.50 0.52
C ARG A 140 7.40 -3.60 0.11
N GLU A 141 7.08 -3.37 -1.16
CA GLU A 141 5.74 -3.57 -1.71
C GLU A 141 5.30 -5.02 -1.56
N SER A 142 6.17 -5.97 -1.93
CA SER A 142 5.87 -7.41 -1.79
C SER A 142 5.73 -7.83 -0.32
N ALA A 143 6.49 -7.21 0.60
CA ALA A 143 6.34 -7.44 2.03
C ALA A 143 5.05 -6.84 2.57
N ALA A 144 4.68 -5.64 2.11
CA ALA A 144 3.42 -4.99 2.46
C ALA A 144 2.22 -5.80 1.95
N ASP A 145 2.24 -6.27 0.70
CA ASP A 145 1.22 -7.14 0.12
C ASP A 145 0.99 -8.41 0.93
N ARG A 146 2.07 -9.12 1.27
CA ARG A 146 1.98 -10.37 2.05
C ARG A 146 1.40 -10.12 3.44
N TYR A 147 1.89 -9.08 4.11
CA TYR A 147 1.45 -8.75 5.45
C TYR A 147 0.02 -8.18 5.48
N ALA A 148 -0.38 -7.44 4.45
CA ALA A 148 -1.75 -6.98 4.24
C ALA A 148 -2.71 -8.17 4.10
N LEU A 149 -2.33 -9.17 3.30
CA LEU A 149 -3.12 -10.39 3.16
C LEU A 149 -3.24 -11.13 4.50
N ASP A 150 -2.17 -11.19 5.29
CA ASP A 150 -2.20 -11.76 6.63
C ASP A 150 -3.12 -10.99 7.59
N LEU A 151 -3.14 -9.65 7.52
CA LEU A 151 -4.08 -8.82 8.27
C LEU A 151 -5.52 -9.12 7.85
N CYS A 152 -5.81 -9.19 6.54
CA CYS A 152 -7.12 -9.52 6.01
C CYS A 152 -7.61 -10.91 6.48
N ILE A 153 -6.77 -11.94 6.37
CA ILE A 153 -7.10 -13.30 6.81
C ILE A 153 -7.37 -13.33 8.30
N ARG A 154 -6.57 -12.64 9.12
CA ARG A 154 -6.77 -12.56 10.58
C ARG A 154 -8.07 -11.83 10.94
N ALA A 155 -8.43 -10.81 10.17
CA ALA A 155 -9.68 -10.10 10.31
C ALA A 155 -10.90 -10.91 9.80
N GLY A 156 -10.69 -12.05 9.14
CA GLY A 156 -11.76 -12.94 8.66
C GLY A 156 -12.26 -12.63 7.25
N TRP A 157 -11.50 -11.85 6.47
CA TRP A 157 -11.77 -11.63 5.06
C TRP A 157 -11.33 -12.84 4.23
N ASP A 158 -12.09 -13.16 3.17
CA ASP A 158 -11.66 -14.16 2.19
C ASP A 158 -10.45 -13.60 1.42
N PRO A 159 -9.27 -14.26 1.49
CA PRO A 159 -8.09 -13.79 0.80
C PRO A 159 -8.26 -13.74 -0.71
N ARG A 160 -9.13 -14.55 -1.32
CA ARG A 160 -9.37 -14.54 -2.77
C ARG A 160 -10.12 -13.28 -3.19
N ASP A 161 -11.13 -12.86 -2.42
CA ASP A 161 -11.87 -11.63 -2.67
C ASP A 161 -10.99 -10.38 -2.46
N CYS A 162 -10.00 -10.44 -1.57
CA CYS A 162 -8.98 -9.41 -1.43
C CYS A 162 -8.16 -9.23 -2.72
N LEU A 163 -7.85 -10.32 -3.43
CA LEU A 163 -7.02 -10.28 -4.64
C LEU A 163 -7.74 -9.72 -5.87
N HIS A 164 -9.07 -9.57 -5.85
CA HIS A 164 -9.80 -8.91 -6.95
C HIS A 164 -9.38 -7.45 -7.16
N LEU A 165 -8.77 -6.80 -6.16
CA LEU A 165 -8.15 -5.49 -6.34
C LEU A 165 -7.13 -5.49 -7.49
N PHE A 166 -6.35 -6.55 -7.66
CA PHE A 166 -5.32 -6.62 -8.70
C PHE A 166 -5.91 -6.63 -10.11
N ASP A 167 -7.12 -7.16 -10.31
CA ASP A 167 -7.82 -7.06 -11.60
C ASP A 167 -8.15 -5.60 -11.94
N GLN A 168 -8.61 -4.83 -10.96
CA GLN A 168 -8.91 -3.41 -11.16
C GLN A 168 -7.66 -2.55 -11.34
N LEU A 169 -6.57 -2.88 -10.64
CA LEU A 169 -5.28 -2.23 -10.86
C LEU A 169 -4.74 -2.54 -12.27
N GLU A 170 -4.90 -3.78 -12.74
CA GLU A 170 -4.54 -4.17 -14.10
C GLU A 170 -5.34 -3.36 -15.14
N ASP A 171 -6.67 -3.39 -15.06
CA ASP A 171 -7.55 -2.64 -15.97
C ASP A 171 -7.19 -1.14 -15.98
N ARG A 172 -6.95 -0.57 -14.80
CA ARG A 172 -6.56 0.84 -14.65
C ARG A 172 -5.23 1.16 -15.33
N LEU A 173 -4.24 0.28 -15.22
CA LEU A 173 -2.94 0.47 -15.87
C LEU A 173 -3.06 0.36 -17.39
N LEU A 174 -3.86 -0.58 -17.88
CA LEU A 174 -4.15 -0.72 -19.32
C LEU A 174 -4.86 0.51 -19.87
N ASP A 175 -5.85 1.06 -19.15
CA ASP A 175 -6.53 2.30 -19.52
C ASP A 175 -5.59 3.50 -19.60
N LEU A 176 -4.51 3.51 -18.80
CA LEU A 176 -3.46 4.52 -18.85
C LEU A 176 -2.40 4.26 -19.94
N GLY A 177 -2.49 3.14 -20.66
CA GLY A 177 -1.47 2.69 -21.61
C GLY A 177 -0.18 2.19 -20.95
N ASP A 178 -0.20 1.92 -19.63
CA ASP A 178 0.95 1.39 -18.89
C ASP A 178 1.01 -0.14 -18.99
N ILE A 179 1.31 -0.63 -20.19
CA ILE A 179 1.45 -2.06 -20.48
C ILE A 179 2.54 -2.69 -19.62
N ALA A 180 3.67 -1.99 -19.44
CA ALA A 180 4.76 -2.51 -18.62
C ALA A 180 4.36 -2.63 -17.13
N GLY A 181 3.34 -1.89 -16.68
CA GLY A 181 2.75 -1.98 -15.32
C GLY A 181 2.11 -3.32 -15.05
N VAL A 182 1.53 -3.89 -16.10
CA VAL A 182 0.79 -5.14 -16.03
C VAL A 182 1.71 -6.33 -16.27
N TYR A 183 2.52 -6.26 -17.33
CA TYR A 183 3.29 -7.40 -17.84
C TYR A 183 4.78 -7.36 -17.50
N GLY A 184 5.28 -6.21 -17.04
CA GLY A 184 6.72 -5.95 -16.96
C GLY A 184 7.30 -5.39 -18.26
N PRO A 185 8.61 -5.09 -18.29
CA PRO A 185 9.28 -4.65 -19.51
C PRO A 185 9.13 -5.75 -20.57
N SER A 186 9.14 -5.42 -21.87
CA SER A 186 8.96 -6.37 -23.00
C SER A 186 9.94 -7.55 -23.05
N GLU A 187 10.87 -7.59 -22.11
CA GLU A 187 11.92 -8.59 -21.93
C GLU A 187 11.63 -9.54 -20.75
N SER A 188 10.55 -9.28 -19.97
CA SER A 188 10.15 -10.08 -18.81
C SER A 188 9.66 -11.48 -19.19
N ASP A 189 9.08 -11.63 -20.39
CA ASP A 189 8.63 -12.94 -20.91
C ASP A 189 9.81 -13.91 -21.11
N ASP A 190 11.01 -13.39 -21.41
CA ASP A 190 12.25 -14.17 -21.53
C ASP A 190 12.91 -14.48 -20.17
N GLU A 191 12.38 -13.92 -19.07
CA GLU A 191 13.04 -13.86 -17.77
C GLU A 191 12.63 -14.97 -16.77
N LEU A 192 11.61 -15.77 -17.09
CA LEU A 192 11.29 -17.00 -16.34
C LEU A 192 12.25 -18.16 -16.65
N LEU A 193 13.20 -17.96 -17.57
CA LEU A 193 14.21 -18.96 -17.90
C LEU A 193 15.42 -18.83 -16.95
N PRO A 194 15.78 -19.87 -16.19
CA PRO A 194 16.94 -19.86 -15.28
C PRO A 194 18.24 -19.36 -15.93
N ASN A 195 18.32 -19.55 -17.25
CA ASN A 195 19.48 -19.35 -18.10
C ASN A 195 19.55 -17.96 -18.77
N ALA A 196 18.66 -17.02 -18.41
CA ALA A 196 18.68 -15.69 -19.02
C ALA A 196 20.04 -14.98 -18.84
N PRO A 197 20.52 -14.23 -19.85
CA PRO A 197 21.80 -13.51 -19.75
C PRO A 197 21.85 -12.55 -18.56
N LEU A 198 23.02 -12.41 -17.93
CA LEU A 198 23.22 -11.53 -16.77
C LEU A 198 22.79 -10.08 -17.05
N MET A 199 23.04 -9.57 -18.26
CA MET A 199 22.69 -8.21 -18.64
C MET A 199 21.18 -8.00 -18.72
N THR A 200 20.42 -9.02 -19.16
CA THR A 200 18.96 -9.00 -19.16
C THR A 200 18.43 -8.93 -17.73
N LYS A 201 18.93 -9.80 -16.84
CA LYS A 201 18.58 -9.79 -15.41
C LYS A 201 18.88 -8.45 -14.74
N LEU A 202 20.04 -7.84 -15.07
CA LEU A 202 20.41 -6.52 -14.55
C LEU A 202 19.50 -5.40 -15.05
N ARG A 203 19.09 -5.44 -16.33
CA ARG A 203 18.21 -4.42 -16.93
C ARG A 203 16.81 -4.48 -16.34
N ILE A 204 16.28 -5.67 -16.12
CA ILE A 204 14.96 -5.83 -15.53
C ILE A 204 15.00 -5.51 -14.02
N TRP A 205 16.05 -5.92 -13.31
CA TRP A 205 16.29 -5.46 -11.94
C TRP A 205 16.34 -3.92 -11.86
N ALA A 206 17.07 -3.26 -12.78
CA ALA A 206 17.14 -1.81 -12.80
C ALA A 206 15.78 -1.17 -13.11
N TRP A 207 15.01 -1.76 -14.03
CA TRP A 207 13.65 -1.32 -14.35
C TRP A 207 12.72 -1.44 -13.13
N GLN A 208 12.68 -2.60 -12.48
CA GLN A 208 11.88 -2.86 -11.27
C GLN A 208 12.26 -1.88 -10.17
N ARG A 209 13.56 -1.61 -10.00
CA ARG A 209 14.05 -0.66 -9.00
C ARG A 209 13.63 0.77 -9.31
N SER A 210 13.64 1.16 -10.59
CA SER A 210 13.22 2.50 -11.02
C SER A 210 11.72 2.74 -10.83
N ARG A 211 10.91 1.69 -11.00
CA ARG A 211 9.46 1.73 -10.82
C ARG A 211 9.03 1.60 -9.35
N GLY A 212 9.83 0.95 -8.50
CA GLY A 212 9.54 0.80 -7.07
C GLY A 212 8.59 -0.34 -6.72
N TYR A 213 7.93 -0.97 -7.69
CA TYR A 213 7.04 -2.13 -7.49
C TYR A 213 7.17 -3.16 -8.63
N LEU A 214 6.83 -4.43 -8.35
CA LEU A 214 6.74 -5.48 -9.36
C LEU A 214 5.49 -5.31 -10.23
N PRO A 215 5.46 -5.82 -11.48
CA PRO A 215 4.25 -5.82 -12.29
C PRO A 215 3.03 -6.34 -11.55
N VAL A 216 1.85 -5.76 -11.78
CA VAL A 216 0.63 -6.07 -11.03
C VAL A 216 0.29 -7.56 -11.06
N ARG A 217 0.49 -8.22 -12.20
CA ARG A 217 0.31 -9.68 -12.32
C ARG A 217 1.31 -10.48 -11.49
N ASP A 218 2.56 -10.05 -11.41
CA ASP A 218 3.58 -10.71 -10.60
C ASP A 218 3.29 -10.55 -9.10
N ARG A 219 2.83 -9.37 -8.67
CA ARG A 219 2.37 -9.14 -7.29
C ARG A 219 1.24 -10.07 -6.91
N ARG A 220 0.20 -10.16 -7.76
CA ARG A 220 -0.93 -11.08 -7.56
C ARG A 220 -0.46 -12.54 -7.48
N ARG A 221 0.34 -12.98 -8.46
CA ARG A 221 0.86 -14.35 -8.52
C ARG A 221 1.68 -14.70 -7.28
N ALA A 222 2.49 -13.77 -6.78
CA ALA A 222 3.27 -13.99 -5.56
C ALA A 222 2.37 -14.22 -4.33
N LEU A 223 1.22 -13.55 -4.25
CA LEU A 223 0.24 -13.75 -3.19
C LEU A 223 -0.53 -15.07 -3.35
N GLU A 224 -0.89 -15.46 -4.57
CA GLU A 224 -1.53 -16.76 -4.85
C GLU A 224 -0.61 -17.92 -4.44
N VAL A 225 0.67 -17.86 -4.81
CA VAL A 225 1.67 -18.87 -4.38
C VAL A 225 1.78 -18.91 -2.85
N TYR A 226 1.81 -17.75 -2.20
CA TYR A 226 1.87 -17.66 -0.74
C TYR A 226 0.64 -18.30 -0.07
N LEU A 227 -0.57 -18.09 -0.61
CA LEU A 227 -1.79 -18.74 -0.12
C LEU A 227 -1.73 -20.26 -0.28
N ASP A 228 -1.32 -20.74 -1.46
CA ASP A 228 -1.21 -22.17 -1.73
C ASP A 228 -0.20 -22.88 -0.81
N GLU A 229 0.92 -22.24 -0.50
CA GLU A 229 1.91 -22.74 0.45
C GLU A 229 1.36 -22.80 1.88
N ARG A 230 0.65 -21.75 2.29
CA ARG A 230 0.00 -21.66 3.61
C ARG A 230 -1.07 -22.73 3.80
N ASP A 231 -1.92 -22.95 2.79
CA ASP A 231 -3.00 -23.94 2.84
C ASP A 231 -2.45 -25.37 2.87
N ARG A 232 -1.39 -25.66 2.10
CA ARG A 232 -0.65 -26.92 2.19
C ARG A 232 -0.04 -27.13 3.57
N GLY A 233 0.55 -26.10 4.16
CA GLY A 233 1.10 -26.15 5.52
C GLY A 233 0.05 -26.43 6.59
N ARG A 234 -1.18 -25.90 6.44
CA ARG A 234 -2.32 -26.19 7.32
C ARG A 234 -2.85 -27.62 7.16
N ALA A 235 -2.85 -28.17 5.95
CA ALA A 235 -3.33 -29.53 5.69
C ALA A 235 -2.37 -30.62 6.21
N SER A 236 -1.11 -30.28 6.48
CA SER A 236 -0.08 -31.19 7.02
C SER A 236 0.03 -31.25 8.55
N VAL A 237 -0.78 -30.48 9.27
CA VAL A 237 -0.80 -30.38 10.75
C VAL A 237 -2.12 -30.90 11.28
#